data_AF-A0AAD3DV95-F1
#
_entry.id   AF-A0AAD3DV95-F1
#
_cell.length_a   1.000
_cell.length_b   1.000
_cell.length_c   1.000
_cell.angle_alpha   90.00
_cell.angle_beta   90.00
_cell.angle_gamma   90.00
#
_symmetry.space_group_name_H-M   'P 1'
#
loop_
_entity.id
_entity.type
_entity.pdbx_description
1 polymer ?
#
loop_
_entity_poly.entity_id
_entity_poly.type
_entity_poly.pdbx_seq_one_letter_code
_entity_poly.pdbx_strand_id
1 'polypeptide(L)'
;FTSRGDVHRQTASKLFVCPPELVTSEQRQAGKRVNFGLVYGMGDKKLARDVGIGEEKAREFINAFNDLFATMRSKMNAMKAEAFLTGFATSLHGRRRSFRGAWQHWRLRELEQTAVEALEMRRRHNRLMVMQQQQ
;
A
#
# COMPACT_ATOMS: atom_id res chain seq x y z
N PHE A 1 8.42 -15.51 4.13
CA PHE A 1 9.71 -15.80 3.45
C PHE A 1 10.46 -17.01 4.02
N THR A 2 9.97 -17.65 5.09
CA THR A 2 10.61 -18.82 5.72
C THR A 2 10.65 -20.06 4.81
N SER A 3 9.79 -20.13 3.79
CA SER A 3 9.65 -21.29 2.90
C SER A 3 10.58 -21.32 1.68
N ARG A 4 11.54 -20.38 1.51
CA ARG A 4 12.46 -20.28 0.34
C ARG A 4 11.82 -20.29 -1.07
N GLY A 5 10.49 -20.30 -1.17
CA GLY A 5 9.76 -20.38 -2.44
C GLY A 5 9.86 -19.09 -3.28
N ASP A 6 9.66 -19.24 -4.59
CA ASP A 6 9.64 -18.11 -5.52
C ASP A 6 8.29 -17.39 -5.46
N VAL A 7 8.26 -16.28 -4.71
CA VAL A 7 7.06 -15.45 -4.52
C VAL A 7 6.51 -14.88 -5.83
N HIS A 8 7.35 -14.67 -6.85
CA HIS A 8 6.89 -14.15 -8.14
C HIS A 8 6.18 -15.24 -8.94
N ARG A 9 6.68 -16.49 -8.87
CA ARG A 9 5.96 -17.65 -9.43
C ARG A 9 4.66 -17.90 -8.70
N GLN A 10 4.62 -17.75 -7.38
CA GLN A 10 3.37 -17.89 -6.62
C GLN A 10 2.32 -16.85 -7.02
N THR A 11 2.71 -15.58 -7.19
CA THR A 11 1.81 -14.54 -7.70
C THR A 11 1.32 -14.87 -9.11
N ALA A 12 2.24 -15.26 -10.01
CA ALA A 12 1.91 -15.60 -11.38
C ALA A 12 0.97 -16.82 -11.48
N SER A 13 1.22 -17.85 -10.68
CA SER A 13 0.39 -19.06 -10.57
C SER A 13 -1.06 -18.70 -10.23
N LYS A 14 -1.29 -17.80 -9.27
CA LYS A 14 -2.63 -17.31 -8.93
C LYS A 14 -3.26 -16.48 -10.05
N LEU A 15 -2.46 -15.66 -10.73
CA LEU A 15 -2.93 -14.77 -11.80
C LEU A 15 -3.37 -15.54 -13.06
N PHE A 16 -2.55 -16.53 -13.46
CA PHE A 16 -2.76 -17.34 -14.66
C PHE A 16 -3.48 -18.66 -14.40
N VAL A 17 -3.81 -18.95 -13.13
CA VAL A 17 -4.55 -20.15 -12.72
C VAL A 17 -3.82 -21.42 -13.17
N CYS A 18 -2.54 -21.52 -12.83
CA CYS A 18 -1.70 -22.69 -13.10
C CYS A 18 -0.83 -23.05 -11.89
N PRO A 19 -0.37 -24.30 -11.74
CA PRO A 19 0.61 -24.67 -10.72
C PRO A 19 1.90 -23.82 -10.83
N PRO A 20 2.55 -23.43 -9.72
CA PRO A 20 3.80 -22.65 -9.72
C PRO A 20 4.93 -23.25 -10.58
N GLU A 21 4.93 -24.57 -10.73
CA GLU A 21 5.88 -25.36 -11.52
C GLU A 21 5.66 -25.15 -13.02
N LEU A 22 4.40 -24.90 -13.43
CA LEU A 22 4.01 -24.65 -14.83
C LEU A 22 4.09 -23.17 -15.22
N VAL A 23 4.45 -22.28 -14.28
CA VAL A 23 4.63 -20.85 -14.58
C VAL A 23 5.80 -20.66 -15.55
N THR A 24 5.56 -20.00 -16.67
CA THR A 24 6.62 -19.66 -17.63
C THR A 24 7.51 -18.54 -17.11
N SER A 25 8.70 -18.37 -17.71
CA SER A 25 9.58 -17.25 -17.38
C SER A 25 8.92 -15.89 -17.59
N GLU A 26 8.12 -15.73 -18.66
CA GLU A 26 7.38 -14.48 -18.93
C GLU A 26 6.29 -14.24 -17.89
N GLN A 27 5.53 -15.28 -17.52
CA GLN A 27 4.51 -15.20 -16.49
C GLN A 27 5.13 -14.85 -15.13
N ARG A 28 6.30 -15.40 -14.80
CA ARG A 28 7.06 -15.02 -13.60
C ARG A 28 7.47 -13.55 -13.63
N GLN A 29 7.94 -13.03 -14.77
CA GLN A 29 8.25 -11.61 -14.91
C GLN A 29 6.99 -10.74 -14.76
N ALA A 30 5.85 -11.20 -15.27
CA ALA A 30 4.57 -10.56 -15.03
C ALA A 30 4.25 -10.53 -13.53
N GLY A 31 4.33 -11.67 -12.82
CA GLY A 31 4.16 -11.75 -11.36
C GLY A 31 5.09 -10.82 -10.59
N LYS A 32 6.34 -10.65 -11.03
CA LYS A 32 7.27 -9.64 -10.48
C LYS A 32 6.75 -8.21 -10.68
N ARG A 33 6.36 -7.83 -11.90
CA ARG A 33 5.80 -6.50 -12.20
C ARG A 33 4.54 -6.23 -11.37
N VAL A 34 3.66 -7.23 -11.24
CA VAL A 34 2.44 -7.13 -10.44
C VAL A 34 2.78 -6.91 -8.97
N ASN A 35 3.67 -7.71 -8.37
CA ASN A 35 4.03 -7.55 -6.95
C ASN A 35 4.57 -6.13 -6.65
N PHE A 36 5.47 -5.61 -7.48
CA PHE A 36 5.96 -4.24 -7.29
C PHE A 36 4.88 -3.20 -7.60
N GLY A 37 4.11 -3.40 -8.68
CA GLY A 37 3.04 -2.51 -9.08
C GLY A 37 1.99 -2.31 -7.98
N LEU A 38 1.50 -3.41 -7.41
CA LEU A 38 0.44 -3.36 -6.39
C LEU A 38 0.89 -2.68 -5.10
N VAL A 39 2.12 -2.93 -4.65
CA VAL A 39 2.71 -2.22 -3.49
C VAL A 39 2.75 -0.71 -3.74
N TYR A 40 3.00 -0.26 -4.97
CA TYR A 40 3.03 1.15 -5.33
C TYR A 40 1.69 1.72 -5.85
N GLY A 41 0.58 0.98 -5.74
CA GLY A 41 -0.74 1.48 -6.09
C GLY A 41 -1.09 1.40 -7.58
N MET A 42 -0.59 0.39 -8.30
CA MET A 42 -1.05 0.06 -9.65
C MET A 42 -2.56 -0.23 -9.67
N GLY A 43 -3.29 0.46 -10.54
CA GLY A 43 -4.72 0.23 -10.74
C GLY A 43 -5.03 -0.96 -11.67
N ASP A 44 -6.28 -1.40 -11.62
CA ASP A 44 -6.87 -2.49 -12.42
C ASP A 44 -6.62 -2.36 -13.92
N LYS A 45 -6.86 -1.19 -14.52
CA LYS A 45 -6.60 -0.92 -15.95
C LYS A 45 -5.15 -1.11 -16.34
N LYS A 46 -4.22 -0.68 -15.48
CA LYS A 46 -2.79 -0.84 -15.73
C LYS A 46 -2.39 -2.30 -15.60
N LEU A 47 -2.88 -2.98 -14.57
CA LEU A 47 -2.64 -4.40 -14.37
C LEU A 47 -3.14 -5.22 -15.57
N ALA A 48 -4.40 -5.01 -15.98
CA ALA A 48 -5.04 -5.67 -17.11
C ALA A 48 -4.18 -5.60 -18.39
N ARG A 49 -3.70 -4.41 -18.74
CA ARG A 49 -2.81 -4.20 -19.88
C ARG A 49 -1.43 -4.83 -19.70
N ASP A 50 -0.82 -4.70 -18.52
CA ASP A 50 0.55 -5.16 -18.27
C ASP A 50 0.67 -6.71 -18.26
N VAL A 51 -0.45 -7.43 -18.11
CA VAL A 51 -0.50 -8.91 -18.04
C VAL A 51 -1.46 -9.57 -19.04
N GLY A 52 -2.22 -8.79 -19.83
CA GLY A 52 -3.09 -9.32 -20.89
C GLY A 52 -4.37 -10.01 -20.38
N ILE A 53 -4.98 -9.52 -19.30
CA ILE A 53 -6.24 -10.03 -18.75
C ILE A 53 -7.34 -8.97 -18.81
N GLY A 54 -8.60 -9.38 -18.66
CA GLY A 54 -9.73 -8.45 -18.54
C GLY A 54 -9.66 -7.56 -17.29
N GLU A 55 -10.21 -6.35 -17.38
CA GLU A 55 -10.21 -5.37 -16.29
C GLU A 55 -10.92 -5.88 -15.03
N GLU A 56 -12.02 -6.64 -15.19
CA GLU A 56 -12.75 -7.28 -14.10
C GLU A 56 -11.87 -8.27 -13.33
N LYS A 57 -11.23 -9.21 -14.04
CA LYS A 57 -10.29 -10.18 -13.44
C LYS A 57 -9.11 -9.48 -12.76
N ALA A 58 -8.61 -8.39 -13.34
CA ALA A 58 -7.57 -7.58 -12.72
C ALA A 58 -8.05 -6.94 -11.40
N ARG A 59 -9.28 -6.43 -11.36
CA ARG A 59 -9.89 -5.84 -10.16
C ARG A 59 -10.09 -6.88 -9.06
N GLU A 60 -10.63 -8.05 -9.39
CA GLU A 60 -10.77 -9.17 -8.46
C GLU A 60 -9.42 -9.57 -7.85
N PHE A 61 -8.39 -9.69 -8.70
CA PHE A 61 -7.04 -10.01 -8.25
C PHE A 61 -6.49 -8.94 -7.28
N ILE A 62 -6.68 -7.66 -7.60
CA ILE A 62 -6.27 -6.55 -6.74
C ILE A 62 -6.98 -6.61 -5.40
N ASN A 63 -8.29 -6.84 -5.39
CA ASN A 63 -9.07 -6.94 -4.16
C ASN A 63 -8.58 -8.11 -3.29
N ALA A 64 -8.47 -9.31 -3.86
CA ALA A 64 -7.94 -10.47 -3.14
C ALA A 64 -6.52 -10.25 -2.61
N PHE A 65 -5.65 -9.58 -3.37
CA PHE A 65 -4.32 -9.21 -2.93
C PHE A 65 -4.36 -8.23 -1.75
N ASN A 66 -5.26 -7.24 -1.81
CA ASN A 66 -5.41 -6.25 -0.74
C ASN A 66 -5.92 -6.86 0.55
N ASP A 67 -6.86 -7.80 0.46
CA ASP A 67 -7.41 -8.51 1.61
C ASP A 67 -6.33 -9.38 2.27
N LEU A 68 -5.55 -10.09 1.45
CA LEU A 68 -4.42 -10.90 1.93
C LEU A 68 -3.36 -10.05 2.66
N PHE A 69 -3.18 -8.79 2.25
CA PHE A 69 -2.19 -7.87 2.80
C PHE A 69 -2.82 -6.64 3.49
N ALA A 70 -3.99 -6.81 4.12
CA ALA A 70 -4.75 -5.72 4.72
C ALA A 70 -3.94 -4.92 5.77
N THR A 71 -3.16 -5.61 6.60
CA THR A 71 -2.28 -4.99 7.60
C THR A 71 -1.18 -4.13 6.96
N MET A 72 -0.62 -4.57 5.83
CA MET A 72 0.38 -3.80 5.09
C MET A 72 -0.25 -2.54 4.49
N ARG A 73 -1.43 -2.68 3.88
CA ARG A 73 -2.22 -1.56 3.34
C ARG A 73 -2.52 -0.52 4.42
N SER A 74 -2.98 -0.96 5.60
CA SER A 74 -3.27 -0.07 6.74
C SER A 74 -2.02 0.70 7.18
N LYS A 75 -0.88 0.01 7.37
CA LYS A 75 0.39 0.67 7.73
C LYS A 75 0.86 1.65 6.66
N MET A 76 0.75 1.31 5.38
CA MET A 76 1.11 2.21 4.28
C MET A 76 0.22 3.45 4.25
N ASN A 77 -1.07 3.31 4.52
CA ASN A 77 -1.99 4.44 4.61
C ASN A 77 -1.66 5.34 5.81
N ALA A 78 -1.36 4.76 6.97
CA ALA A 78 -0.92 5.51 8.14
C ALA A 78 0.37 6.30 7.87
N MET A 79 1.38 5.68 7.25
CA MET A 79 2.63 6.38 6.87
C MET A 79 2.38 7.50 5.87
N LYS A 80 1.46 7.33 4.91
CA LYS A 80 1.07 8.40 3.97
C LYS A 80 0.38 9.55 4.71
N ALA A 81 -0.54 9.25 5.62
CA ALA A 81 -1.25 10.25 6.41
C ALA A 81 -0.27 11.02 7.33
N GLU A 82 0.65 10.33 8.00
CA GLU A 82 1.69 10.98 8.80
C GLU A 82 2.60 11.87 7.95
N ALA A 83 3.06 11.37 6.81
CA ALA A 83 3.87 12.16 5.88
C ALA A 83 3.12 13.39 5.37
N PHE A 84 1.80 13.26 5.17
CA PHE A 84 0.92 14.36 4.83
C PHE A 84 0.68 15.34 5.98
N LEU A 85 0.66 14.91 7.25
CA LEU A 85 0.48 15.82 8.38
C LEU A 85 1.77 16.55 8.77
N THR A 86 2.92 15.89 8.63
CA THR A 86 4.23 16.38 9.08
C THR A 86 5.03 17.07 7.99
N GLY A 87 4.76 16.71 6.74
CA GLY A 87 5.39 17.25 5.55
C GLY A 87 6.77 16.69 5.20
N PHE A 88 7.07 15.54 5.76
CA PHE A 88 8.22 14.73 5.41
C PHE A 88 7.92 13.26 5.70
N ALA A 89 8.58 12.35 5.00
CA ALA A 89 8.62 10.94 5.40
C ALA A 89 9.96 10.64 6.05
N THR A 90 9.97 9.69 6.99
CA THR A 90 11.17 9.23 7.69
C THR A 90 11.44 7.78 7.34
N SER A 91 12.68 7.44 6.98
CA SER A 91 13.09 6.04 6.79
C SER A 91 13.28 5.33 8.14
N LEU A 92 13.40 4.01 8.12
CA LEU A 92 13.68 3.21 9.33
C LEU A 92 14.95 3.65 10.07
N HIS A 93 15.95 4.16 9.35
CA HIS A 93 17.22 4.65 9.91
C HIS A 93 17.20 6.16 10.22
N GLY A 94 16.03 6.80 10.24
CA GLY A 94 15.87 8.21 10.64
C GLY A 94 16.10 9.25 9.55
N ARG A 95 16.40 8.86 8.30
CA ARG A 95 16.57 9.83 7.19
C ARG A 95 15.23 10.46 6.82
N ARG A 96 15.14 11.79 6.86
CA ARG A 96 13.93 12.55 6.47
C ARG A 96 13.98 13.00 5.01
N ARG A 97 12.86 12.86 4.30
CA ARG A 97 12.64 13.45 2.97
C ARG A 97 11.44 14.37 3.04
N SER A 98 11.66 15.67 2.89
CA SER A 98 10.57 16.65 2.82
C SER A 98 9.95 16.69 1.42
N PHE A 99 8.66 16.97 1.37
CA PHE A 99 7.93 17.18 0.13
C PHE A 99 7.31 18.58 0.18
N ARG A 100 7.94 19.56 -0.48
CA ARG A 100 7.32 20.87 -0.75
C ARG A 100 6.59 20.78 -2.10
N GLY A 101 5.26 20.89 -2.11
CA GLY A 101 4.51 21.13 -3.36
C GLY A 101 3.18 20.41 -3.59
N ALA A 102 2.79 19.40 -2.79
CA ALA A 102 1.51 18.69 -3.02
C ALA A 102 0.35 19.18 -2.13
N TRP A 103 0.64 20.11 -1.21
CA TRP A 103 -0.28 20.64 -0.20
C TRP A 103 -1.46 21.42 -0.76
N GLN A 104 -1.28 22.07 -1.92
CA GLN A 104 -2.20 23.11 -2.36
C GLN A 104 -3.37 22.58 -3.21
N HIS A 105 -3.28 21.39 -3.82
CA HIS A 105 -4.26 20.98 -4.84
C HIS A 105 -4.69 19.50 -4.87
N TRP A 106 -4.53 18.71 -3.80
CA TRP A 106 -5.04 17.32 -3.81
C TRP A 106 -6.44 17.16 -3.19
N ARG A 107 -7.23 16.29 -3.82
CA ARG A 107 -8.70 16.16 -3.74
C ARG A 107 -9.14 15.73 -2.32
N LEU A 108 -9.72 16.67 -1.58
CA LEU A 108 -9.91 16.68 -0.12
C LEU A 108 -10.85 15.60 0.47
N ARG A 109 -11.76 14.97 -0.29
CA ARG A 109 -12.90 14.26 0.33
C ARG A 109 -12.58 12.97 1.09
N GLU A 110 -11.58 12.20 0.68
CA GLU A 110 -11.29 10.88 1.27
C GLU A 110 -10.20 10.94 2.36
N LEU A 111 -9.30 11.92 2.27
CA LEU A 111 -8.23 12.16 3.23
C LEU A 111 -8.68 13.06 4.39
N GLU A 112 -9.70 13.90 4.21
CA GLU A 112 -10.25 14.72 5.31
C GLU A 112 -10.75 13.87 6.46
N GLN A 113 -11.50 12.80 6.20
CA GLN A 113 -12.01 11.93 7.28
C GLN A 113 -10.87 11.27 8.06
N THR A 114 -9.91 10.67 7.35
CA THR A 114 -8.77 9.98 8.00
C THR A 114 -7.79 10.94 8.66
N ALA A 115 -7.58 12.14 8.09
CA ALA A 115 -6.71 13.16 8.67
C ALA A 115 -7.37 13.84 9.88
N VAL A 116 -8.68 14.07 9.87
CA VAL A 116 -9.44 14.58 11.02
C VAL A 116 -9.39 13.57 12.16
N GLU A 117 -9.63 12.29 11.89
CA GLU A 117 -9.50 11.22 12.89
C GLU A 117 -8.09 11.17 13.49
N ALA A 118 -7.04 11.25 12.66
CA ALA A 118 -5.66 11.27 13.13
C ALA A 118 -5.32 12.51 13.98
N LEU A 119 -5.82 13.69 13.58
CA LEU A 119 -5.67 14.94 14.34
C LEU A 119 -6.40 14.87 15.68
N GLU A 120 -7.60 14.30 15.70
CA GLU A 120 -8.36 14.08 16.93
C GLU A 120 -7.66 13.10 17.87
N MET A 121 -7.12 11.99 17.35
CA MET A 121 -6.34 11.05 18.16
C MET A 121 -5.12 11.73 18.77
N ARG A 122 -4.40 12.56 18.00
CA ARG A 122 -3.25 13.32 18.51
C ARG A 122 -3.66 14.35 19.57
N ARG A 123 -4.80 15.03 19.39
CA ARG A 123 -5.36 15.97 20.39
C ARG A 123 -5.81 15.24 21.66
N ARG A 124 -6.38 14.04 21.56
CA ARG A 124 -6.75 13.20 22.71
C ARG A 124 -5.51 12.70 23.45
N HIS A 125 -4.51 12.19 22.73
CA HIS A 125 -3.25 11.74 23.30
C HIS A 125 -2.51 12.87 24.04
N ASN A 126 -2.37 14.05 23.42
CA ASN A 126 -1.73 15.20 24.07
C ASN A 126 -2.49 15.67 25.32
N ARG A 127 -3.84 15.62 25.32
CA ARG A 127 -4.64 15.96 26.51
C ARG A 127 -4.44 14.94 27.63
N LEU A 128 -4.42 13.64 27.32
CA LEU A 128 -4.16 12.59 28.30
C LEU A 128 -2.77 12.71 28.91
N MET A 129 -1.75 13.02 28.10
CA MET A 129 -0.38 13.23 28.58
C MET A 129 -0.27 14.46 29.51
N VAL A 130 -1.00 15.54 29.22
CA VAL A 130 -1.05 16.74 30.08
C VAL A 130 -1.77 16.45 31.40
N MET A 131 -2.84 15.64 31.39
CA MET A 131 -3.56 15.27 32.63
C MET A 131 -2.75 14.33 33.54
N GLN A 132 -1.91 13.47 32.97
CA GLN A 132 -1.03 12.58 33.73
C GLN A 132 0.20 13.29 34.34
N GLN A 133 0.53 14.50 33.89
CA GLN A 133 1.62 15.32 34.46
C GLN A 133 1.16 16.26 35.58
N GLN A 134 -0.15 16.33 35.86
CA GLN A 134 -0.74 17.19 36.89
C GLN A 134 -1.25 16.40 38.12
N GLN A 135 -0.87 15.13 38.24
CA GLN A 135 -1.07 14.26 39.41
C GLN A 135 0.30 13.84 39.94
#